data_AF-R4M5X8-F1
#
_entry.id   AF-R4M5X8-F1
#
_cell.length_a   1.000
_cell.length_b   1.000
_cell.length_c   1.000
_cell.angle_alpha   90.00
_cell.angle_beta   90.00
_cell.angle_gamma   90.00
#
_symmetry.space_group_name_H-M   'P 1'
#
loop_
_entity.id
_entity.type
_entity.pdbx_description
1 polymer ?
#
loop_
_entity_poly.entity_id
_entity_poly.type
_entity_poly.pdbx_seq_one_letter_code
_entity_poly.pdbx_strand_id
1 'polypeptide(L)'
;MRPHRQRRVLTSPLLDAINAPFLAALGRPLIGNGADGAPGTGAAGGAGGLLFGNGGAGGSGAPGGAGGLLFGNGGAGGPGASGGALG
;
A
#
# COMPACT_ATOMS: atom_id res chain seq x y z
N MET A 1 30.31 4.93 18.86
CA MET A 1 29.04 4.26 19.22
C MET A 1 27.88 5.20 18.89
N ARG A 2 27.20 5.00 17.75
CA ARG A 2 26.02 5.79 17.38
C ARG A 2 24.78 5.00 17.83
N PRO A 3 23.91 5.54 18.70
CA PRO A 3 22.74 4.82 19.14
C PRO A 3 21.84 4.54 17.94
N HIS A 4 21.35 3.30 17.90
CA HIS A 4 20.48 2.78 16.87
C HIS A 4 19.26 3.68 16.71
N ARG A 5 19.17 4.38 15.57
CA ARG A 5 17.89 4.92 15.10
C ARG A 5 17.02 3.72 14.77
N GLN A 6 16.31 3.23 15.78
CA GLN A 6 15.13 2.40 15.65
C GLN A 6 14.18 3.17 14.75
N ARG A 7 14.20 2.84 13.47
CA ARG A 7 13.25 3.31 12.48
C ARG A 7 11.94 2.63 12.84
N ARG A 8 11.25 3.16 13.86
CA ARG A 8 9.91 2.73 14.26
C ARG A 8 9.03 2.94 13.03
N VAL A 9 8.73 1.85 12.35
CA VAL A 9 7.56 1.79 11.48
C VAL A 9 6.40 2.25 12.37
N LEU A 10 5.63 3.24 11.94
CA LEU A 10 4.65 3.96 12.77
C LEU A 10 3.42 3.12 13.16
N THR A 11 3.51 1.79 13.10
CA THR A 11 2.50 0.86 13.62
C THR A 11 2.58 0.89 15.14
N SER A 12 1.94 1.91 15.71
CA SER A 12 1.69 1.98 17.14
C SER A 12 0.61 0.95 17.50
N PRO A 13 0.69 0.27 18.65
CA PRO A 13 -0.37 -0.60 19.14
C PRO A 13 -1.76 0.06 19.15
N LEU A 14 -1.80 1.39 19.30
CA LEU A 14 -3.04 2.17 19.20
C LEU A 14 -3.66 2.13 17.79
N LEU A 15 -2.83 2.27 16.75
CA LEU A 15 -3.30 2.25 15.37
C LEU A 15 -3.81 0.84 15.01
N ASP A 16 -3.14 -0.19 15.50
CA ASP A 16 -3.57 -1.59 15.35
C ASP A 16 -4.90 -1.83 16.06
N ALA A 17 -5.08 -1.32 17.28
CA ALA A 17 -6.35 -1.42 18.02
C ALA A 17 -7.51 -0.71 17.30
N ILE A 18 -7.24 0.45 16.67
CA ILE A 18 -8.23 1.17 15.85
C ILE A 18 -8.58 0.36 14.58
N ASN A 19 -7.59 -0.25 13.93
CA ASN A 19 -7.77 -0.96 12.67
C ASN A 19 -8.33 -2.38 12.84
N ALA A 20 -8.04 -3.05 13.96
CA ALA A 20 -8.41 -4.45 14.22
C ALA A 20 -9.89 -4.77 13.95
N PRO A 21 -10.88 -4.01 14.45
CA PRO A 21 -12.29 -4.33 14.18
C PRO A 21 -12.64 -4.22 12.69
N PHE A 22 -12.01 -3.31 11.95
CA PHE A 22 -12.29 -3.11 10.51
C PHE A 22 -11.55 -4.14 9.65
N LEU A 23 -10.33 -4.51 10.02
CA LEU A 23 -9.62 -5.63 9.40
C LEU A 23 -10.41 -6.93 9.58
N ALA A 24 -10.93 -7.18 10.78
CA ALA A 24 -11.72 -8.37 11.07
C ALA A 24 -13.09 -8.37 10.36
N ALA A 25 -13.76 -7.22 10.29
CA ALA A 25 -15.12 -7.14 9.72
C ALA A 25 -15.13 -6.96 8.19
N LEU A 26 -14.16 -6.24 7.62
CA LEU A 26 -14.18 -5.75 6.24
C LEU A 26 -12.93 -6.14 5.44
N GLY A 27 -11.95 -6.80 6.07
CA GLY A 27 -10.70 -7.22 5.42
C GLY A 27 -9.75 -6.08 5.08
N ARG A 28 -10.04 -4.85 5.52
CA ARG A 28 -9.23 -3.65 5.24
C ARG A 28 -9.13 -2.77 6.49
N PRO A 29 -7.97 -2.15 6.74
CA PRO A 29 -7.81 -1.25 7.87
C PRO A 29 -8.64 0.02 7.64
N LEU A 30 -9.02 0.70 8.71
CA LEU A 30 -9.68 2.00 8.61
C LEU A 30 -8.70 3.07 8.10
N ILE A 31 -7.47 3.00 8.60
CA ILE A 31 -6.39 3.94 8.37
C ILE A 31 -5.13 3.17 7.96
N GLY A 32 -4.54 3.52 6.84
CA GLY A 32 -3.25 2.99 6.41
C GLY A 32 -3.04 3.11 4.91
N ASN A 33 -1.79 3.19 4.45
CA ASN A 33 -1.52 3.16 3.02
C ASN A 33 -1.57 1.73 2.49
N GLY A 34 -1.94 1.58 1.22
CA GLY A 34 -1.87 0.32 0.50
C GLY A 34 -0.43 -0.09 0.27
N ALA A 35 -0.19 -1.40 0.26
CA ALA A 35 1.13 -1.95 -0.05
C ALA A 35 1.44 -1.80 -1.55
N ASP A 36 2.66 -1.43 -1.89
CA ASP A 36 3.08 -1.37 -3.28
C ASP A 36 3.18 -2.79 -3.89
N GLY A 37 2.80 -2.91 -5.16
CA GLY A 37 3.03 -4.11 -5.94
C GLY A 37 4.53 -4.35 -6.14
N ALA A 38 4.96 -5.61 -6.10
CA ALA A 38 6.37 -5.94 -6.25
C ALA A 38 6.88 -5.54 -7.65
N PRO A 39 8.03 -4.84 -7.77
CA PRO A 39 8.59 -4.42 -9.05
C PRO A 39 8.81 -5.62 -10.01
N GLY A 40 8.52 -5.43 -11.30
CA GLY A 40 8.72 -6.48 -12.32
C GLY A 40 7.76 -7.67 -12.27
N THR A 41 6.80 -7.69 -11.34
CA THR A 41 5.89 -8.85 -11.18
C THR A 41 4.55 -8.71 -11.87
N GLY A 42 4.18 -7.50 -12.33
CA GLY A 42 2.81 -7.22 -12.76
C GLY A 42 1.78 -7.23 -11.64
N ALA A 43 2.20 -7.29 -10.37
CA ALA A 43 1.29 -7.20 -9.23
C ALA A 43 0.70 -5.78 -9.13
N ALA A 44 -0.62 -5.69 -8.99
CA ALA A 44 -1.27 -4.41 -8.70
C ALA A 44 -0.90 -3.89 -7.31
N GLY A 45 -0.96 -2.57 -7.14
CA GLY A 45 -0.85 -1.94 -5.83
C GLY A 45 -2.07 -2.29 -4.96
N GLY A 46 -1.82 -2.51 -3.67
CA GLY A 46 -2.87 -2.73 -2.67
C GLY A 46 -3.68 -1.45 -2.43
N ALA A 47 -4.95 -1.61 -2.07
CA ALA A 47 -5.79 -0.48 -1.70
C ALA A 47 -5.36 0.11 -0.34
N GLY A 48 -5.49 1.43 -0.20
CA GLY A 48 -5.37 2.11 1.09
C GLY A 48 -6.46 1.71 2.09
N GLY A 49 -6.40 2.29 3.29
CA GLY A 49 -7.39 2.13 4.33
C GLY A 49 -8.76 2.61 3.87
N LEU A 50 -9.81 2.15 4.54
CA LEU A 50 -11.18 2.45 4.16
C LEU A 50 -11.46 3.95 4.14
N LEU A 51 -11.02 4.68 5.17
CA LEU A 51 -11.29 6.11 5.29
C LEU A 51 -10.06 6.95 4.95
N PHE A 52 -8.90 6.57 5.49
CA PHE A 52 -7.66 7.33 5.35
C PHE A 52 -6.53 6.45 4.81
N GLY A 53 -5.88 6.91 3.75
CA GLY A 53 -4.63 6.34 3.26
C GLY A 53 -4.53 6.31 1.75
N ASN A 54 -3.31 6.42 1.24
CA ASN A 54 -3.05 6.35 -0.19
C ASN A 54 -3.04 4.90 -0.67
N GLY A 55 -3.43 4.66 -1.91
CA GLY A 55 -3.20 3.37 -2.55
C GLY A 55 -1.71 3.12 -2.80
N GLY A 56 -1.32 1.84 -2.80
CA GLY A 56 0.04 1.45 -3.14
C GLY A 56 0.30 1.59 -4.64
N ALA A 57 1.55 1.85 -5.04
CA ALA A 57 1.96 1.87 -6.43
C ALA A 57 1.84 0.47 -7.06
N GLY A 58 1.55 0.39 -8.36
CA GLY A 58 1.55 -0.86 -9.12
C GLY A 58 2.97 -1.34 -9.44
N GLY A 59 3.16 -2.65 -9.50
CA GLY A 59 4.32 -3.27 -10.15
C GLY A 59 4.29 -3.08 -11.68
N SER A 60 5.34 -3.47 -12.39
CA SER A 60 5.48 -3.17 -13.83
C SER A 60 4.28 -3.60 -14.67
N GLY A 61 3.71 -2.69 -15.45
CA GLY A 61 2.52 -2.93 -16.28
C GLY A 61 1.21 -3.07 -15.51
N ALA A 62 1.21 -2.89 -14.19
CA ALA A 62 0.06 -3.07 -13.33
C ALA A 62 -0.49 -1.73 -12.79
N PRO A 63 -1.79 -1.64 -12.51
CA PRO A 63 -2.38 -0.45 -11.91
C PRO A 63 -1.92 -0.26 -10.45
N GLY A 64 -1.94 0.99 -10.00
CA GLY A 64 -1.87 1.30 -8.57
C GLY A 64 -3.19 1.01 -7.86
N GLY A 65 -3.14 0.92 -6.54
CA GLY A 65 -4.30 0.65 -5.70
C GLY A 65 -5.17 1.90 -5.49
N ALA A 66 -6.44 1.71 -5.10
CA ALA A 66 -7.31 2.80 -4.72
C ALA A 66 -6.87 3.46 -3.41
N GLY A 67 -7.07 4.78 -3.27
CA GLY A 67 -6.95 5.49 -1.99
C GLY A 67 -8.16 5.27 -1.08
N GLY A 68 -8.11 5.88 0.10
CA GLY A 68 -9.21 5.90 1.05
C GLY A 68 -10.42 6.71 0.56
N LEU A 69 -11.59 6.38 1.08
CA LEU A 69 -12.88 6.95 0.64
C LEU A 69 -12.99 8.45 0.97
N LEU A 70 -12.38 8.87 2.09
CA LEU A 70 -12.51 10.23 2.61
C LEU A 70 -11.23 11.02 2.34
N PHE A 71 -10.08 10.39 2.59
CA PHE A 71 -8.78 11.00 2.38
C PHE A 71 -7.76 9.97 1.88
N GLY A 72 -7.04 10.35 0.82
CA GLY A 72 -5.96 9.55 0.25
C GLY A 72 -6.04 9.51 -1.27
N ASN A 73 -4.89 9.58 -1.91
CA ASN A 73 -4.78 9.47 -3.36
C ASN A 73 -4.70 8.01 -3.79
N GLY A 74 -5.15 7.74 -5.02
CA GLY A 74 -4.82 6.48 -5.69
C GLY A 74 -3.30 6.34 -5.86
N GLY A 75 -2.84 5.08 -5.85
CA GLY A 75 -1.45 4.75 -6.13
C GLY A 75 -1.11 4.96 -7.60
N ALA A 76 0.15 5.29 -7.86
CA ALA A 76 0.64 5.41 -9.23
C ALA A 76 0.59 4.04 -9.95
N GLY A 77 0.29 4.05 -11.24
CA GLY A 77 0.49 2.86 -12.09
C GLY A 77 1.97 2.51 -12.17
N GLY A 78 2.27 1.22 -12.27
CA GLY A 78 3.63 0.76 -12.47
C GLY A 78 4.15 1.10 -13.87
N PRO A 79 5.48 1.24 -14.03
CA PRO A 79 6.08 1.50 -15.33
C PRO A 79 5.68 0.41 -16.33
N GLY A 80 5.37 0.77 -17.58
CA GLY A 80 5.02 -0.21 -18.62
C GLY A 80 6.09 -1.28 -18.74
N ALA A 81 5.67 -2.55 -18.95
CA ALA A 81 6.63 -3.57 -19.33
C ALA A 81 7.24 -3.15 -20.68
N SER A 82 8.55 -2.90 -20.71
CA SER A 82 9.29 -2.84 -21.97
C SER A 82 8.94 -4.10 -22.75
N GLY A 83 8.26 -3.93 -23.89
CA GLY A 83 7.71 -5.02 -24.69
C GLY A 83 8.70 -6.17 -24.82
N GLY A 84 8.20 -7.40 -24.69
CA GLY A 84 9.02 -8.60 -24.56
C GLY A 84 10.25 -8.59 -25.48
N ALA A 85 11.42 -8.78 -24.88
CA ALA A 85 12.51 -9.43 -25.60
C ALA A 85 12.04 -10.86 -25.90
N LEU A 86 11.31 -11.00 -27.00
CA LEU A 86 11.19 -12.25 -27.72
C LEU A 86 12.57 -12.48 -28.33
N GLY A 87 13.31 -13.41 -27.74
CA GLY A 87 14.56 -13.98 -28.23
C GLY A 87 14.66 -15.41 -27.73
#